data_AF-A0A7W1QSE4-F1
#
_entry.id   AF-A0A7W1QSE4-F1
#
_cell.length_a   1.000
_cell.length_b   1.000
_cell.length_c   1.000
_cell.angle_alpha   90.00
_cell.angle_beta   90.00
_cell.angle_gamma   90.00
#
_symmetry.space_group_name_H-M   'P 1'
#
loop_
_entity.id
_entity.type
_entity.pdbx_description
1 polymer ?
#
loop_
_entity_poly.entity_id
_entity_poly.type
_entity_poly.pdbx_seq_one_letter_code
_entity_poly.pdbx_strand_id
1 'polypeptide(L)'
;ARDNGRTPFQWDATTNAGFTTGTPWLKVNPNYMTVNVAAEDNEANSCLNYFRRMVKLRRDNPALIYGKYTILDKDNPEVYAYTRELDGRRILVLLNFKDKPASANTGLDLTKAKLLLGNYPTASQNGGLQPYEAAIYEL
;
A
#
# COMPACT_ATOMS: atom_id res chain seq x y z
N ALA A 1 11.29 -8.48 -19.82
CA ALA A 1 11.45 -9.93 -19.60
C ALA A 1 10.39 -10.40 -18.60
N ARG A 2 9.72 -11.54 -18.86
CA ARG A 2 8.64 -12.07 -17.99
C ARG A 2 9.18 -12.80 -16.75
N ASP A 3 10.45 -13.19 -16.79
CA ASP A 3 11.04 -14.06 -15.77
C ASP A 3 11.26 -13.36 -14.42
N ASN A 4 11.32 -12.02 -14.41
CA ASN A 4 11.31 -11.23 -13.16
C ASN A 4 10.08 -11.51 -12.29
N GLY A 5 8.94 -11.90 -12.89
CA GLY A 5 7.72 -12.28 -12.16
C GLY A 5 7.58 -13.79 -11.93
N ARG A 6 8.61 -14.59 -12.20
CA ARG A 6 8.57 -16.06 -12.15
C ARG A 6 9.64 -16.68 -11.24
N THR A 7 10.49 -15.87 -10.62
CA THR A 7 11.46 -16.38 -9.65
C THR A 7 10.73 -17.13 -8.53
N PRO A 8 11.31 -18.20 -7.98
CA PRO A 8 10.74 -18.91 -6.84
C PRO A 8 10.23 -17.98 -5.74
N PHE A 9 9.08 -18.34 -5.15
CA PHE A 9 8.51 -17.60 -4.04
C PHE A 9 9.39 -17.73 -2.79
N GLN A 10 9.51 -16.66 -2.01
CA GLN A 10 10.47 -16.55 -0.90
C GLN A 10 9.75 -16.76 0.44
N TRP A 11 9.70 -18.01 0.91
CA TRP A 11 9.03 -18.39 2.15
C TRP A 11 9.83 -17.98 3.38
N ASP A 12 11.13 -18.26 3.39
CA ASP A 12 12.02 -18.01 4.52
C ASP A 12 13.47 -17.76 4.06
N ALA A 13 14.42 -17.71 5.00
CA ALA A 13 15.85 -17.50 4.75
C ALA A 13 16.65 -18.82 4.61
N THR A 14 15.99 -19.98 4.50
CA THR A 14 16.66 -21.26 4.29
C THR A 14 17.05 -21.45 2.82
N THR A 15 17.75 -22.54 2.49
CA THR A 15 18.17 -22.85 1.11
C THR A 15 17.00 -22.69 0.12
N ASN A 16 17.25 -21.98 -0.98
CA ASN A 16 16.24 -21.63 -1.99
C ASN A 16 15.00 -20.90 -1.43
N ALA A 17 15.17 -20.14 -0.34
CA ALA A 17 14.10 -19.42 0.34
C ALA A 17 12.95 -20.32 0.83
N GLY A 18 13.23 -21.58 1.18
CA GLY A 18 12.22 -22.56 1.56
C GLY A 18 11.33 -23.04 0.40
N PHE A 19 11.61 -22.64 -0.84
CA PHE A 19 10.82 -23.06 -2.02
C PHE A 19 11.01 -24.54 -2.35
N THR A 20 12.24 -25.04 -2.22
CA THR A 20 12.59 -26.44 -2.54
C THR A 20 13.89 -26.84 -1.86
N THR A 21 14.00 -28.12 -1.49
CA THR A 21 15.26 -28.74 -1.04
C THR A 21 16.17 -29.14 -2.21
N GLY A 22 15.64 -29.16 -3.45
CA GLY A 22 16.38 -29.51 -4.67
C GLY A 22 16.94 -28.30 -5.42
N THR A 23 17.08 -28.42 -6.74
CA THR A 23 17.47 -27.32 -7.61
C THR A 23 16.22 -26.66 -8.20
N PRO A 24 15.95 -25.38 -7.93
CA PRO A 24 14.81 -24.70 -8.52
C PRO A 24 15.04 -24.52 -10.04
N TRP A 25 13.97 -24.64 -10.83
CA TRP A 25 14.02 -24.49 -12.29
C TRP A 25 14.48 -23.10 -12.75
N LEU A 26 14.27 -22.08 -11.89
CA LEU A 26 14.80 -20.73 -12.04
C LEU A 26 15.45 -20.31 -10.72
N LYS A 27 16.56 -19.57 -10.77
CA LYS A 27 17.28 -19.12 -9.59
C LYS A 27 16.39 -18.23 -8.71
N VAL A 28 16.41 -18.46 -7.40
CA VAL A 28 15.79 -17.55 -6.42
C VAL A 28 16.50 -16.20 -6.44
N ASN A 29 15.76 -15.11 -6.21
CA ASN A 29 16.37 -13.79 -6.14
C ASN A 29 17.26 -13.73 -4.88
N PRO A 30 18.53 -13.29 -4.97
CA PRO A 30 19.44 -13.22 -3.83
C PRO A 30 18.92 -12.42 -2.62
N ASN A 31 17.93 -11.54 -2.80
CA ASN A 31 17.34 -10.76 -1.72
C ASN A 31 16.45 -11.58 -0.75
N TYR A 32 16.24 -12.87 -0.98
CA TYR A 32 15.39 -13.72 -0.11
C TYR A 32 15.84 -13.76 1.35
N MET A 33 17.10 -13.45 1.64
CA MET A 33 17.62 -13.33 3.00
C MET A 33 16.95 -12.21 3.80
N THR A 34 16.44 -11.17 3.12
CA THR A 34 15.78 -10.01 3.75
C THR A 34 14.32 -9.85 3.34
N VAL A 35 13.93 -10.32 2.15
CA VAL A 35 12.55 -10.28 1.65
C VAL A 35 11.98 -11.70 1.63
N ASN A 36 11.30 -12.11 2.69
CA ASN A 36 10.64 -13.41 2.76
C ASN A 36 9.45 -13.37 3.72
N VAL A 37 8.55 -14.35 3.59
CA VAL A 37 7.34 -14.41 4.44
C VAL A 37 7.71 -14.49 5.91
N ALA A 38 8.63 -15.36 6.33
CA ALA A 38 8.97 -15.52 7.74
C ALA A 38 9.46 -14.21 8.41
N ALA A 39 10.25 -13.40 7.70
CA ALA A 39 10.68 -12.10 8.17
C ALA A 39 9.52 -11.09 8.20
N GLU A 40 8.75 -11.01 7.12
CA GLU A 40 7.66 -10.04 7.01
C GLU A 40 6.46 -10.37 7.91
N ASP A 41 6.22 -11.63 8.26
CA ASP A 41 5.14 -12.06 9.15
C ASP A 41 5.32 -11.47 10.56
N ASN A 42 6.58 -11.42 11.03
CA ASN A 42 6.95 -10.93 12.36
C ASN A 42 7.16 -9.41 12.42
N GLU A 43 7.29 -8.74 11.28
CA GLU A 43 7.46 -7.28 11.22
C GLU A 43 6.11 -6.59 10.99
N ALA A 44 5.61 -5.86 11.99
CA ALA A 44 4.27 -5.26 11.96
C ALA A 44 4.09 -4.26 10.80
N ASN A 45 5.18 -3.58 10.39
CA ASN A 45 5.19 -2.60 9.31
C ASN A 45 5.67 -3.17 7.97
N SER A 46 5.76 -4.49 7.81
CA SER A 46 6.15 -5.13 6.56
C SER A 46 5.15 -4.91 5.42
N CYS A 47 5.59 -5.13 4.19
CA CYS A 47 4.72 -5.10 3.01
C CYS A 47 3.58 -6.12 3.13
N LEU A 48 3.87 -7.34 3.60
CA LEU A 48 2.88 -8.40 3.84
C LEU A 48 1.83 -7.96 4.87
N ASN A 49 2.24 -7.43 6.02
CA ASN A 49 1.31 -7.02 7.07
C ASN A 49 0.56 -5.73 6.70
N TYR A 50 1.15 -4.82 5.92
CA TYR A 50 0.43 -3.72 5.30
C TYR A 50 -0.65 -4.23 4.34
N PHE A 51 -0.33 -5.18 3.46
CA PHE A 51 -1.29 -5.77 2.52
C PHE A 51 -2.45 -6.48 3.25
N ARG A 52 -2.17 -7.24 4.32
CA ARG A 52 -3.20 -7.87 5.15
C ARG A 52 -4.14 -6.84 5.78
N ARG A 53 -3.61 -5.75 6.36
CA ARG A 53 -4.39 -4.63 6.90
C ARG A 53 -5.24 -3.97 5.81
N MET A 54 -4.68 -3.74 4.62
CA MET A 54 -5.41 -3.17 3.48
C MET A 54 -6.55 -4.07 3.00
N VAL A 55 -6.33 -5.39 2.89
CA VAL A 55 -7.37 -6.36 2.50
C VAL A 55 -8.48 -6.41 3.56
N LYS A 56 -8.13 -6.39 4.84
CA LYS A 56 -9.11 -6.30 5.94
C LYS A 56 -9.91 -5.00 5.84
N LEU A 57 -9.24 -3.85 5.70
CA LEU A 57 -9.88 -2.55 5.56
C LEU A 57 -10.88 -2.54 4.39
N ARG A 58 -10.48 -3.06 3.23
CA ARG A 58 -11.34 -3.16 2.05
C ARG A 58 -12.57 -4.04 2.31
N ARG A 59 -12.41 -5.16 3.01
CA ARG A 59 -13.50 -6.09 3.34
C ARG A 59 -14.52 -5.46 4.29
N ASP A 60 -14.03 -4.72 5.28
CA ASP A 60 -14.84 -4.12 6.33
C ASP A 60 -15.52 -2.80 5.88
N ASN A 61 -15.20 -2.31 4.67
CA ASN A 61 -15.72 -1.05 4.13
C ASN A 61 -16.30 -1.23 2.72
N PRO A 62 -17.63 -1.45 2.59
CA PRO A 62 -18.30 -1.59 1.29
C PRO A 62 -18.05 -0.42 0.33
N ALA A 63 -17.82 0.80 0.82
CA ALA A 63 -17.43 1.95 0.00
C ALA A 63 -16.14 1.70 -0.81
N LEU A 64 -15.16 0.97 -0.26
CA LEU A 64 -13.93 0.59 -1.00
C LEU A 64 -14.17 -0.50 -2.05
N ILE A 65 -15.32 -1.17 -2.02
CA ILE A 65 -15.71 -2.22 -2.97
C ILE A 65 -16.62 -1.63 -4.04
N TYR A 66 -17.78 -1.09 -3.62
CA TYR A 66 -18.88 -0.67 -4.49
C TYR A 66 -19.04 0.85 -4.60
N GLY A 67 -18.35 1.63 -3.77
CA GLY A 67 -18.53 3.08 -3.74
C GLY A 67 -18.10 3.76 -5.04
N LYS A 68 -18.79 4.84 -5.38
CA LYS A 68 -18.49 5.69 -6.53
C LYS A 68 -17.05 6.21 -6.42
N TYR A 69 -16.28 6.01 -7.48
CA TYR A 69 -14.95 6.59 -7.62
C TYR A 69 -15.05 8.04 -8.13
N THR A 70 -14.30 8.95 -7.50
CA THR A 70 -14.14 10.33 -7.99
C THR A 70 -12.66 10.73 -7.88
N ILE A 71 -12.02 11.02 -9.02
CA ILE A 71 -10.67 11.56 -9.05
C ILE A 71 -10.64 12.98 -8.49
N LEU A 72 -9.61 13.28 -7.72
CA LEU A 72 -9.32 14.62 -7.19
C LEU A 72 -7.98 15.07 -7.75
N ASP A 73 -7.78 16.39 -7.83
CA ASP A 73 -6.51 16.98 -8.25
C ASP A 73 -5.94 16.33 -9.53
N LYS A 74 -6.81 16.13 -10.53
CA LYS A 74 -6.59 15.24 -11.68
C LYS A 74 -5.29 15.50 -12.44
N ASP A 75 -4.87 16.76 -12.51
CA ASP A 75 -3.70 17.18 -13.28
C ASP A 75 -2.40 17.12 -12.46
N ASN A 76 -2.44 16.69 -11.20
CA ASN A 76 -1.28 16.52 -10.34
C ASN A 76 -0.40 15.34 -10.80
N PRO A 77 0.85 15.57 -11.19
CA PRO A 77 1.74 14.51 -11.70
C PRO A 77 2.48 13.75 -10.58
N GLU A 78 2.31 14.15 -9.32
CA GLU A 78 3.05 13.63 -8.17
C GLU A 78 2.16 12.82 -7.24
N VAL A 79 0.95 13.31 -6.98
CA VAL A 79 0.01 12.68 -6.05
C VAL A 79 -1.23 12.20 -6.79
N TYR A 80 -1.57 10.93 -6.61
CA TYR A 80 -2.83 10.39 -7.07
C TYR A 80 -3.84 10.42 -5.91
N ALA A 81 -4.82 11.32 -6.03
CA ALA A 81 -5.86 11.52 -5.03
C ALA A 81 -7.23 11.14 -5.58
N TYR A 82 -8.03 10.41 -4.80
CA TYR A 82 -9.40 10.08 -5.18
C TYR A 82 -10.26 9.74 -3.97
N THR A 83 -11.58 9.79 -4.16
CA THR A 83 -12.55 9.34 -3.15
C THR A 83 -13.33 8.10 -3.61
N ARG A 84 -13.78 7.33 -2.62
CA ARG A 84 -14.76 6.25 -2.76
C ARG A 84 -15.94 6.55 -1.85
N GLU A 85 -17.14 6.63 -2.41
CA GLU A 85 -18.33 7.06 -1.66
C GLU A 85 -19.51 6.09 -1.84
N LEU A 86 -20.13 5.68 -0.73
CA LEU A 86 -21.32 4.82 -0.71
C LEU A 86 -22.12 5.09 0.56
N ASP A 87 -23.44 5.25 0.42
CA ASP A 87 -24.39 5.36 1.55
C ASP A 87 -23.98 6.39 2.63
N GLY A 88 -23.47 7.55 2.19
CA GLY A 88 -23.01 8.63 3.06
C GLY A 88 -21.62 8.43 3.68
N ARG A 89 -21.00 7.25 3.54
CA ARG A 89 -19.59 7.02 3.91
C ARG A 89 -18.69 7.45 2.76
N ARG A 90 -17.73 8.33 3.04
CA ARG A 90 -16.76 8.84 2.07
C ARG A 90 -15.34 8.57 2.53
N ILE A 91 -14.58 7.87 1.69
CA ILE A 91 -13.19 7.50 1.96
C ILE A 91 -12.29 8.23 0.97
N LEU A 92 -11.30 8.94 1.48
CA LEU A 92 -10.24 9.59 0.72
C LEU A 92 -9.01 8.68 0.65
N VAL A 93 -8.43 8.54 -0.54
CA VAL A 93 -7.16 7.86 -0.77
C VAL A 93 -6.18 8.87 -1.36
N LEU A 94 -5.00 8.97 -0.75
CA LEU A 94 -3.89 9.81 -1.17
C LEU A 94 -2.64 8.94 -1.37
N LEU A 95 -2.01 9.03 -2.55
CA LEU A 95 -0.84 8.25 -2.91
C LEU A 95 0.23 9.15 -3.52
N ASN A 96 1.38 9.31 -2.86
CA ASN A 96 2.53 9.98 -3.45
C ASN A 96 3.30 8.99 -4.33
N PHE A 97 3.47 9.31 -5.62
CA PHE A 97 4.22 8.50 -6.58
C PHE A 97 5.66 8.97 -6.78
N LYS A 98 6.14 9.89 -5.94
CA LYS A 98 7.51 10.41 -5.95
C LYS A 98 8.30 9.94 -4.74
N ASP A 99 9.61 9.90 -4.92
CA ASP A 99 10.65 9.68 -3.90
C ASP A 99 10.99 10.94 -3.09
N LYS A 100 10.18 12.00 -3.24
CA LYS A 100 10.27 13.27 -2.52
C LYS A 100 8.91 13.64 -1.93
N PRO A 101 8.87 14.52 -0.91
CA PRO A 101 7.60 15.05 -0.42
C PRO A 101 6.77 15.70 -1.54
N ALA A 102 5.47 15.52 -1.48
CA ALA A 102 4.50 16.08 -2.44
C ALA A 102 3.19 16.43 -1.72
N SER A 103 2.27 17.10 -2.40
CA SER A 103 0.97 17.48 -1.85
C SER A 103 -0.13 17.40 -2.88
N ALA A 104 -1.36 17.12 -2.44
CA ALA A 104 -2.55 17.20 -3.28
C ALA A 104 -3.50 18.31 -2.85
N ASN A 105 -4.02 19.07 -3.81
CA ASN A 105 -5.12 19.99 -3.58
C ASN A 105 -6.47 19.26 -3.75
N THR A 106 -6.94 18.63 -2.68
CA THR A 106 -8.17 17.84 -2.71
C THR A 106 -9.45 18.68 -2.75
N GLY A 107 -9.38 19.95 -2.35
CA GLY A 107 -10.56 20.79 -2.12
C GLY A 107 -11.46 20.35 -0.97
N LEU A 108 -10.97 19.45 -0.10
CA LEU A 108 -11.71 18.88 1.03
C LEU A 108 -11.18 19.42 2.35
N ASP A 109 -12.07 19.56 3.33
CA ASP A 109 -11.68 19.82 4.72
C ASP A 109 -11.20 18.51 5.36
N LEU A 110 -9.91 18.45 5.70
CA LEU A 110 -9.28 17.28 6.30
C LEU A 110 -9.14 17.38 7.83
N THR A 111 -9.63 18.46 8.46
CA THR A 111 -9.46 18.69 9.90
C THR A 111 -10.12 17.62 10.78
N LYS A 112 -11.20 16.99 10.28
CA LYS A 112 -11.93 15.91 10.96
C LYS A 112 -11.65 14.53 10.34
N ALA A 113 -10.80 14.45 9.32
CA ALA A 113 -10.53 13.22 8.63
C ALA A 113 -9.83 12.22 9.56
N LYS A 114 -10.35 11.00 9.63
CA LYS A 114 -9.80 9.93 10.47
C LYS A 114 -8.92 9.03 9.61
N LEU A 115 -7.64 8.90 9.96
CA LEU A 115 -6.74 7.94 9.32
C LEU A 115 -7.24 6.51 9.56
N LEU A 116 -7.51 5.79 8.46
CA LEU A 116 -7.87 4.37 8.47
C LEU A 116 -6.65 3.48 8.28
N LEU A 117 -5.73 3.86 7.37
CA LEU A 117 -4.49 3.15 7.11
C LEU A 117 -3.46 4.08 6.49
N GLY A 118 -2.21 4.00 6.97
CA GLY A 118 -1.05 4.71 6.44
C GLY A 118 0.19 3.81 6.43
N ASN A 119 1.12 4.04 5.51
CA ASN A 119 2.41 3.33 5.47
C ASN A 119 3.54 4.07 6.21
N TYR A 120 3.26 5.27 6.72
CA TYR A 120 4.12 5.99 7.67
C TYR A 120 3.52 5.95 9.09
N PRO A 121 4.34 6.03 10.16
CA PRO A 121 3.86 6.01 11.54
C PRO A 121 2.96 7.19 11.90
N THR A 122 3.20 8.33 11.26
CA THR A 122 2.48 9.58 11.47
C THR A 122 1.91 10.03 10.13
N ALA A 123 0.61 10.22 10.08
CA ALA A 123 -0.04 10.80 8.91
C ALA A 123 0.42 12.23 8.70
N SER A 124 0.82 12.54 7.47
CA SER A 124 1.05 13.91 7.04
C SER A 124 -0.26 14.71 7.09
N GLN A 125 -0.15 15.98 7.49
CA GLN A 125 -1.31 16.87 7.69
C GLN A 125 -1.65 17.64 6.40
N ASN A 126 -2.90 18.08 6.26
CA ASN A 126 -3.34 19.04 5.24
C ASN A 126 -3.02 18.64 3.79
N GLY A 127 -3.05 17.33 3.47
CA GLY A 127 -2.82 16.84 2.10
C GLY A 127 -1.36 16.80 1.66
N GLY A 128 -0.41 17.15 2.55
CA GLY A 128 1.01 16.84 2.36
C GLY A 128 1.27 15.33 2.50
N LEU A 129 2.33 14.84 1.86
CA LEU A 129 2.72 13.44 1.83
C LEU A 129 4.25 13.31 1.82
N GLN A 130 4.79 12.36 2.58
CA GLN A 130 6.19 11.90 2.53
C GLN A 130 6.47 11.12 1.23
N PRO A 131 7.74 10.89 0.86
CA PRO A 131 8.11 10.02 -0.26
C PRO A 131 7.35 8.70 -0.25
N TYR A 132 6.67 8.35 -1.34
CA TYR A 132 5.86 7.12 -1.43
C TYR A 132 4.80 6.92 -0.32
N GLU A 133 4.39 7.98 0.38
CA GLU A 133 3.32 7.88 1.39
C GLU A 133 1.99 7.53 0.73
N ALA A 134 1.33 6.53 1.31
CA ALA A 134 -0.02 6.11 1.01
C ALA A 134 -0.85 6.25 2.28
N ALA A 135 -1.89 7.08 2.22
CA ALA A 135 -2.77 7.37 3.35
C ALA A 135 -4.24 7.28 2.92
N ILE A 136 -5.04 6.58 3.73
CA ILE A 136 -6.46 6.35 3.53
C ILE A 136 -7.21 6.94 4.72
N TYR A 137 -8.14 7.84 4.46
CA TYR A 137 -8.92 8.55 5.48
C TYR A 137 -10.42 8.29 5.30
N GLU A 138 -11.15 8.21 6.40
CA GLU A 138 -12.60 8.45 6.43
C GLU A 138 -12.83 9.95 6.63
N LEU A 139 -13.69 10.54 5.80
CA LEU A 139 -14.05 11.97 5.88
C LEU A 139 -15.30 12.19 6.73
#